data_AF-A0A9X3RZU1-F1
#
_entry.id   AF-A0A9X3RZU1-F1
#
_cell.length_a   1.000
_cell.length_b   1.000
_cell.length_c   1.000
_cell.angle_alpha   90.00
_cell.angle_beta   90.00
_cell.angle_gamma   90.00
#
_symmetry.space_group_name_H-M   'P 1'
#
loop_
_entity.id
_entity.type
_entity.pdbx_description
1 polymer ?
#
loop_
_entity_poly.entity_id
_entity_poly.type
_entity_poly.pdbx_seq_one_letter_code
_entity_poly.pdbx_strand_id
1 'polypeptide(L)'
;MAVAQTVGSVRADQDDFGMPQNFLACDREQELLLPPSLREWLPENHLAWCVIDAVGTFDLAAFYAAYRADGWGRAAHEPAMMVALLLYAYAIGERSSRRIERHCEHDVAFRVIAANRIPDHATIARFRVRH
;
A
#
# COMPACT_ATOMS: atom_id res chain seq x y z
N MET A 1 23.92 12.42 -27.21
CA MET A 1 24.00 13.66 -26.41
C MET A 1 24.33 13.26 -24.99
N ALA A 2 25.51 13.65 -24.50
CA ALA A 2 26.00 13.32 -23.18
C ALA A 2 25.31 14.20 -22.13
N VAL A 3 24.84 13.61 -21.05
CA VAL A 3 24.56 14.34 -19.80
C VAL A 3 25.49 13.74 -18.76
N ALA A 4 26.57 14.46 -18.49
CA ALA A 4 27.42 14.21 -17.34
C ALA A 4 26.59 14.53 -16.08
N GLN A 5 26.41 13.54 -15.21
CA GLN A 5 25.91 13.76 -13.86
C GLN A 5 27.04 13.47 -12.88
N THR A 6 27.72 14.54 -12.51
CA THR A 6 28.49 14.61 -11.27
C THR A 6 27.47 14.80 -10.14
N VAL A 7 27.20 13.76 -9.35
CA VAL A 7 26.46 13.90 -8.09
C VAL A 7 27.38 13.48 -6.96
N GLY A 8 27.72 14.46 -6.14
CA GLY A 8 28.77 14.37 -5.12
C GLY A 8 28.39 13.41 -3.99
N SER A 9 29.37 12.60 -3.59
CA SER A 9 29.31 11.81 -2.37
C SER A 9 29.26 12.73 -1.14
N VAL A 10 28.19 12.63 -0.34
CA VAL A 10 27.96 13.43 0.89
C VAL A 10 28.80 12.94 2.07
N ARG A 11 30.08 12.69 1.86
CA ARG A 11 31.07 12.60 2.94
C ARG A 11 32.20 13.54 2.59
N ALA A 12 32.05 14.77 3.06
CA ALA A 12 33.18 15.68 3.20
C ALA A 12 34.18 15.00 4.15
N ASP A 13 35.32 14.70 3.54
CA ASP A 13 36.63 14.46 4.11
C ASP A 13 36.81 15.02 5.54
N GLN A 14 36.99 14.12 6.52
CA GLN A 14 37.71 14.37 7.77
C GLN A 14 37.99 13.03 8.51
N ASP A 15 39.26 12.62 8.45
CA ASP A 15 40.03 11.81 9.39
C ASP A 15 39.38 10.59 10.08
N ASP A 16 39.82 9.36 9.72
CA ASP A 16 40.06 8.32 10.73
C ASP A 16 41.17 7.34 10.32
N PHE A 17 42.25 7.34 11.10
CA PHE A 17 43.26 6.29 11.07
C PHE A 17 42.66 5.03 11.73
N GLY A 18 42.47 3.98 10.93
CA GLY A 18 42.48 2.61 11.46
C GLY A 18 41.15 2.05 11.97
N MET A 19 40.17 1.88 11.07
CA MET A 19 39.19 0.79 11.17
C MET A 19 38.82 0.31 9.75
N PRO A 20 39.12 -0.93 9.33
CA PRO A 20 38.69 -1.44 8.02
C PRO A 20 37.21 -1.82 8.08
N GLN A 21 36.34 -0.82 8.21
CA GLN A 21 34.90 -1.04 8.27
C GLN A 21 34.33 -1.05 6.85
N ASN A 22 33.91 -2.24 6.40
CA ASN A 22 33.24 -2.45 5.12
C ASN A 22 31.74 -2.15 5.24
N PHE A 23 31.35 -0.87 5.16
CA PHE A 23 29.96 -0.46 5.16
C PHE A 23 29.38 -0.37 3.74
N LEU A 24 28.11 -0.74 3.59
CA LEU A 24 27.36 -0.50 2.35
C LEU A 24 27.09 1.01 2.18
N ALA A 25 27.23 1.52 0.96
CA ALA A 25 26.88 2.89 0.64
C ALA A 25 25.36 3.11 0.81
N CYS A 26 24.97 4.24 1.41
CA CYS A 26 23.57 4.61 1.58
C CYS A 26 23.25 5.72 0.58
N ASP A 27 22.87 5.33 -0.64
CA ASP A 27 22.38 6.26 -1.65
C ASP A 27 20.86 6.41 -1.53
N ARG A 28 20.40 7.61 -1.20
CA ARG A 28 18.97 7.95 -1.07
C ARG A 28 18.40 8.52 -2.36
N GLU A 29 19.26 8.94 -3.29
CA GLU A 29 18.87 9.48 -4.60
C GLU A 29 18.85 8.39 -5.67
N GLN A 30 19.01 7.12 -5.26
CA GLN A 30 18.94 5.98 -6.17
C GLN A 30 17.56 5.93 -6.85
N GLU A 31 17.56 6.20 -8.15
CA GLU A 31 16.37 6.10 -8.97
C GLU A 31 16.00 4.63 -9.20
N LEU A 32 14.77 4.27 -8.82
CA LEU A 32 14.20 2.96 -9.05
C LEU A 32 12.92 3.12 -9.87
N LEU A 33 12.82 2.37 -10.97
CA LEU A 33 11.54 2.19 -11.64
C LEU A 33 10.68 1.26 -10.80
N LEU A 34 9.49 1.70 -10.40
CA LEU A 34 8.51 0.81 -9.79
C LEU A 34 8.18 -0.32 -10.78
N PRO A 35 7.98 -1.57 -10.30
CA PRO A 35 7.58 -2.66 -11.17
C PRO A 35 6.29 -2.29 -11.93
N PRO A 36 6.18 -2.64 -13.22
CA PRO A 36 5.08 -2.22 -14.07
C PRO A 36 3.72 -2.82 -13.65
N SER A 37 3.75 -3.85 -12.80
CA SER A 37 2.57 -4.56 -12.30
C SER A 37 2.51 -4.51 -10.77
N LEU A 38 1.32 -4.23 -10.22
CA LEU A 38 1.03 -4.31 -8.78
C LEU A 38 1.36 -5.69 -8.19
N ARG A 39 1.29 -6.75 -9.02
CA ARG A 39 1.59 -8.13 -8.58
C ARG A 39 3.05 -8.33 -8.19
N GLU A 40 3.94 -7.53 -8.76
CA GLU A 40 5.38 -7.62 -8.53
C GLU A 40 5.84 -6.78 -7.32
N TRP A 41 4.92 -6.04 -6.69
CA TRP A 41 5.25 -5.14 -5.58
C TRP A 41 5.41 -5.86 -4.24
N LEU A 42 4.87 -7.07 -4.15
CA LEU A 42 4.92 -7.91 -2.95
C LEU A 42 5.41 -9.30 -3.32
N PRO A 43 6.12 -9.99 -2.41
CA PRO A 43 6.47 -11.39 -2.63
C PRO A 43 5.20 -12.24 -2.71
N GLU A 44 5.27 -13.36 -3.44
CA GLU A 44 4.12 -14.24 -3.69
C GLU A 44 3.48 -14.79 -2.40
N ASN A 45 4.29 -15.00 -1.35
CA ASN A 45 3.86 -15.51 -0.05
C ASN A 45 3.39 -14.42 0.92
N HIS A 46 3.20 -13.17 0.48
CA HIS A 46 2.77 -12.08 1.33
C HIS A 46 1.31 -12.27 1.80
N LEU A 47 1.02 -11.97 3.08
CA LEU A 47 -0.32 -12.11 3.68
C LEU A 47 -1.43 -11.39 2.90
N ALA A 48 -1.11 -10.25 2.28
CA ALA A 48 -2.05 -9.49 1.46
C ALA A 48 -2.70 -10.34 0.36
N TRP A 49 -1.94 -11.21 -0.31
CA TRP A 49 -2.46 -12.10 -1.36
C TRP A 49 -3.41 -13.13 -0.79
N CYS A 50 -3.06 -13.76 0.34
CA CYS A 50 -3.93 -14.69 1.05
C CYS A 50 -5.27 -14.04 1.43
N VAL A 51 -5.25 -12.79 1.91
CA VAL A 51 -6.48 -12.04 2.24
C VAL A 51 -7.31 -11.74 1.00
N ILE A 52 -6.68 -11.29 -0.10
CA ILE A 52 -7.38 -11.01 -1.37
C ILE A 52 -8.06 -12.28 -1.90
N ASP A 53 -7.32 -13.40 -1.94
CA ASP A 53 -7.83 -14.67 -2.43
C ASP A 53 -8.96 -15.20 -1.54
N ALA A 54 -8.80 -15.12 -0.21
CA ALA A 54 -9.83 -15.51 0.73
C ALA A 54 -11.13 -14.71 0.53
N VAL A 55 -11.03 -13.39 0.45
CA VAL A 55 -12.20 -12.53 0.22
C VAL A 55 -12.84 -12.79 -1.14
N GLY A 56 -12.06 -13.17 -2.16
CA GLY A 56 -12.57 -13.60 -3.46
C GLY A 56 -13.50 -14.83 -3.40
N THR A 57 -13.45 -15.60 -2.31
CA THR A 57 -14.32 -16.78 -2.09
C THR A 57 -15.56 -16.47 -1.26
N PHE A 58 -15.67 -15.28 -0.68
CA PHE A 58 -16.78 -14.95 0.22
C PHE A 58 -18.05 -14.59 -0.55
N ASP A 59 -19.21 -14.98 0.01
CA ASP A 59 -20.49 -14.44 -0.45
C ASP A 59 -20.65 -13.01 0.07
N LEU A 60 -20.45 -12.06 -0.84
CA LEU A 60 -20.53 -10.63 -0.55
C LEU A 60 -21.88 -10.02 -0.98
N ALA A 61 -22.88 -10.82 -1.36
CA ALA A 61 -24.16 -10.33 -1.88
C ALA A 61 -24.82 -9.28 -0.97
N ALA A 62 -24.77 -9.50 0.35
CA ALA A 62 -25.29 -8.54 1.34
C ALA A 62 -24.54 -7.19 1.34
N PHE A 63 -23.22 -7.20 1.07
CA PHE A 63 -22.44 -5.96 0.96
C PHE A 63 -22.88 -5.16 -0.27
N TYR A 64 -23.01 -5.82 -1.43
CA TYR A 64 -23.44 -5.17 -2.66
C TYR A 64 -24.90 -4.68 -2.59
N ALA A 65 -25.80 -5.45 -1.96
CA ALA A 65 -27.22 -5.10 -1.85
C ALA A 65 -27.48 -3.80 -1.06
N ALA A 66 -26.55 -3.36 -0.21
CA ALA A 66 -26.66 -2.09 0.52
C ALA A 66 -26.41 -0.85 -0.35
N TYR A 67 -26.01 -1.03 -1.61
CA TYR A 67 -25.76 0.05 -2.56
C TYR A 67 -26.87 0.13 -3.60
N ARG A 68 -27.12 1.34 -4.11
CA ARG A 68 -28.17 1.58 -5.11
C ARG A 68 -27.79 0.93 -6.45
N ALA A 69 -28.72 0.20 -7.05
CA ALA A 69 -28.53 -0.43 -8.36
C ALA A 69 -28.61 0.57 -9.54
N ASP A 70 -29.10 1.78 -9.30
CA ASP A 70 -29.31 2.79 -10.35
C ASP A 70 -28.02 3.49 -10.81
N GLY A 71 -26.92 3.34 -10.05
CA GLY A 71 -25.61 3.89 -10.41
C GLY A 71 -25.50 5.42 -10.27
N TRP A 72 -26.49 6.09 -9.68
CA TRP A 72 -26.48 7.54 -9.54
C TRP A 72 -25.76 7.99 -8.26
N GLY A 73 -24.87 8.98 -8.40
CA GLY A 73 -24.11 9.57 -7.31
C GLY A 73 -22.59 9.38 -7.45
N ARG A 74 -21.85 9.65 -6.38
CA ARG A 74 -20.39 9.42 -6.36
C ARG A 74 -20.11 7.92 -6.39
N ALA A 75 -19.20 7.50 -7.26
CA ALA A 75 -18.75 6.12 -7.34
C ALA A 75 -18.28 5.62 -5.98
N ALA A 76 -18.85 4.49 -5.54
CA ALA A 76 -18.42 3.81 -4.33
C ALA A 76 -17.14 3.00 -4.59
N HIS A 77 -16.39 2.75 -3.53
CA HIS A 77 -15.33 1.74 -3.58
C HIS A 77 -15.95 0.35 -3.71
N GLU A 78 -15.24 -0.53 -4.41
CA GLU A 78 -15.64 -1.92 -4.61
C GLU A 78 -15.72 -2.64 -3.25
N PRO A 79 -16.86 -3.28 -2.88
CA PRO A 79 -17.04 -3.88 -1.56
C PRO A 79 -16.03 -4.97 -1.21
N ALA A 80 -15.63 -5.84 -2.13
CA ALA A 80 -14.63 -6.88 -1.86
C ALA A 80 -13.28 -6.28 -1.49
N MET A 81 -12.85 -5.22 -2.17
CA MET A 81 -11.66 -4.44 -1.84
C MET A 81 -11.77 -3.85 -0.43
N MET A 82 -12.92 -3.24 -0.09
CA MET A 82 -13.12 -2.67 1.25
C MET A 82 -13.09 -3.75 2.35
N VAL A 83 -13.65 -4.93 2.09
CA VAL A 83 -13.59 -6.08 3.02
C VAL A 83 -12.16 -6.59 3.16
N ALA A 84 -11.44 -6.80 2.05
CA ALA A 84 -10.03 -7.23 2.08
C ALA A 84 -9.14 -6.23 2.81
N LEU A 85 -9.35 -4.92 2.59
CA LEU A 85 -8.62 -3.85 3.26
C LEU A 85 -8.80 -3.91 4.77
N LEU A 86 -10.04 -4.07 5.24
CA LEU A 86 -10.34 -4.17 6.67
C LEU A 86 -9.81 -5.47 7.28
N LEU A 87 -9.98 -6.60 6.60
CA LEU A 87 -9.51 -7.89 7.09
C LEU A 87 -7.99 -7.91 7.24
N TYR A 88 -7.27 -7.39 6.24
CA TYR A 88 -5.82 -7.26 6.30
C TYR A 88 -5.38 -6.32 7.42
N ALA A 89 -5.98 -5.13 7.52
CA ALA A 89 -5.68 -4.19 8.60
C ALA A 89 -5.87 -4.82 9.97
N TYR A 90 -6.95 -5.57 10.17
CA TYR A 90 -7.24 -6.24 11.43
C TYR A 90 -6.28 -7.38 11.73
N ALA A 91 -5.86 -8.15 10.72
CA ALA A 91 -4.89 -9.22 10.86
C ALA A 91 -3.54 -8.70 11.38
N ILE A 92 -3.15 -7.47 11.02
CA ILE A 92 -1.92 -6.83 11.51
C ILE A 92 -2.16 -5.91 12.73
N GLY A 93 -3.36 -5.90 13.30
CA GLY A 93 -3.72 -5.15 14.50
C GLY A 93 -4.07 -3.68 14.29
N GLU A 94 -4.21 -3.20 13.06
CA GLU A 94 -4.60 -1.83 12.75
C GLU A 94 -6.12 -1.67 12.67
N ARG A 95 -6.71 -0.85 13.56
CA ARG A 95 -8.17 -0.66 13.64
C ARG A 95 -8.63 0.78 13.43
N SER A 96 -7.71 1.73 13.41
CA SER A 96 -8.02 3.14 13.23
C SER A 96 -8.22 3.44 11.75
N SER A 97 -9.42 3.87 11.35
CA SER A 97 -9.70 4.25 9.97
C SER A 97 -8.74 5.31 9.43
N ARG A 98 -8.26 6.23 10.29
CA ARG A 98 -7.26 7.24 9.92
C ARG A 98 -5.88 6.65 9.67
N ARG A 99 -5.49 5.62 10.43
CA ARG A 99 -4.22 4.93 10.19
C ARG A 99 -4.32 4.05 8.94
N ILE A 100 -5.45 3.37 8.71
CA ILE A 100 -5.71 2.62 7.48
C ILE A 100 -5.61 3.52 6.24
N GLU A 101 -6.21 4.72 6.27
CA GLU A 101 -6.08 5.71 5.21
C GLU A 101 -4.60 6.07 4.93
N ARG A 102 -3.82 6.38 5.98
CA ARG A 102 -2.37 6.66 5.84
C ARG A 102 -1.58 5.48 5.29
N HIS A 103 -1.94 4.25 5.69
CA HIS A 103 -1.32 3.06 5.14
C HIS A 103 -1.63 2.90 3.64
N CYS A 104 -2.84 3.26 3.17
CA CYS A 104 -3.15 3.25 1.74
C CYS A 104 -2.29 4.24 0.93
N GLU A 105 -1.67 5.23 1.56
CA GLU A 105 -0.77 6.19 0.93
C GLU A 105 0.68 5.71 0.90
N HIS A 106 1.16 5.12 2.00
CA HIS A 106 2.59 4.85 2.19
C HIS A 106 2.97 3.37 2.17
N ASP A 107 2.05 2.47 2.52
CA ASP A 107 2.32 1.05 2.66
C ASP A 107 1.96 0.29 1.37
N VAL A 108 2.95 -0.43 0.82
CA VAL A 108 2.82 -1.16 -0.44
C VAL A 108 1.74 -2.23 -0.37
N ALA A 109 1.57 -2.92 0.76
CA ALA A 109 0.56 -3.96 0.91
C ALA A 109 -0.86 -3.40 0.87
N PHE A 110 -1.09 -2.28 1.56
CA PHE A 110 -2.38 -1.58 1.51
C PHE A 110 -2.66 -1.03 0.11
N ARG A 111 -1.64 -0.49 -0.57
CA ARG A 111 -1.76 -0.02 -1.95
C ARG A 111 -2.10 -1.14 -2.92
N VAL A 112 -1.52 -2.33 -2.76
CA VAL A 112 -1.86 -3.51 -3.57
C VAL A 112 -3.32 -3.91 -3.35
N ILE A 113 -3.76 -4.04 -2.08
CA ILE A 113 -5.15 -4.41 -1.75
C ILE A 113 -6.13 -3.36 -2.29
N ALA A 114 -5.83 -2.08 -2.11
CA ALA A 114 -6.67 -0.99 -2.56
C ALA A 114 -6.53 -0.65 -4.05
N ALA A 115 -5.73 -1.42 -4.82
CA ALA A 115 -5.42 -1.16 -6.22
C ALA A 115 -4.98 0.30 -6.48
N ASN A 116 -4.06 0.81 -5.66
CA ASN A 116 -3.57 2.20 -5.61
C ASN A 116 -4.66 3.27 -5.38
N ARG A 117 -5.85 2.89 -4.89
CA ARG A 117 -6.83 3.84 -4.38
C ARG A 117 -6.53 4.17 -2.92
N ILE A 118 -6.95 5.36 -2.49
CA ILE A 118 -6.81 5.83 -1.11
C ILE A 118 -8.22 6.15 -0.60
N PRO A 119 -8.94 5.17 -0.04
CA PRO A 119 -10.23 5.42 0.60
C PRO A 119 -10.02 6.32 1.82
N ASP A 120 -10.75 7.43 1.91
CA ASP A 120 -10.67 8.32 3.06
C ASP A 120 -11.16 7.63 4.35
N HIS A 121 -10.67 8.06 5.52
CA HIS A 121 -11.05 7.48 6.81
C HIS A 121 -12.57 7.49 7.04
N ALA A 122 -13.28 8.50 6.51
CA ALA A 122 -14.72 8.62 6.66
C ALA A 122 -15.45 7.54 5.86
N THR A 123 -14.94 7.16 4.69
CA THR A 123 -15.45 6.09 3.84
C THR A 123 -15.22 4.74 4.47
N ILE A 124 -14.02 4.52 5.02
CA ILE A 124 -13.70 3.30 5.79
C ILE A 124 -14.63 3.19 7.02
N ALA A 125 -14.82 4.28 7.76
CA ALA A 125 -15.72 4.29 8.91
C ALA A 125 -17.19 4.05 8.53
N ARG A 126 -17.68 4.71 7.46
CA ARG A 126 -19.05 4.49 6.97
C ARG A 126 -19.28 3.06 6.51
N PHE A 127 -18.30 2.45 5.85
CA PHE A 127 -18.40 1.04 5.43
C PHE A 127 -18.61 0.11 6.63
N ARG A 128 -17.83 0.30 7.71
CA ARG A 128 -17.95 -0.48 8.97
C ARG A 128 -19.24 -0.25 9.74
N VAL A 129 -19.87 0.91 9.60
CA VAL A 129 -21.16 1.21 10.27
C VAL A 129 -22.31 0.60 9.48
N ARG A 130 -22.16 0.50 8.16
CA ARG A 130 -23.18 -0.04 7.26
C ARG A 130 -23.25 -1.57 7.30
N HIS A 131 -22.13 -2.24 7.52
CA HIS A 131 -21.96 -3.69 7.43
C HIS A 131 -21.32 -4.23 8.71
#